data_AF-A0A6C0AQ27-F1
#
_entry.id   AF-A0A6C0AQ27-F1
#
_cell.length_a   1.000
_cell.length_b   1.000
_cell.length_c   1.000
_cell.angle_alpha   90.00
_cell.angle_beta   90.00
_cell.angle_gamma   90.00
#
_symmetry.space_group_name_H-M   'P 1'
#
loop_
_entity.id
_entity.type
_entity.pdbx_description
1 polymer ?
#
loop_
_entity_poly.entity_id
_entity_poly.type
_entity_poly.pdbx_seq_one_letter_code
_entity_poly.pdbx_strand_id
1 'polypeptide(L)'
;MKLLLYAGCLYLIGIAVVLIIQPSLMFRENGTWKEFGIGRDPFHHTWMPFWLFCIVWALLSYMIMLLLASMNALPGIRTIESPITDNEEIMNSMSPRQRRKVTGSGELRPGYYILDMEETGKKGVPKYVFLGEEAPNLIYNRG
;
A
#
# COMPACT_ATOMS: atom_id res chain seq x y z
N MET A 1 -2.31 5.73 9.96
CA MET A 1 -1.74 6.88 10.72
C MET A 1 -1.34 6.53 12.14
N LYS A 2 -2.15 5.80 12.93
CA LYS A 2 -1.84 5.44 14.33
C LYS A 2 -0.50 4.73 14.52
N LEU A 3 -0.12 3.84 13.60
CA LEU A 3 1.16 3.12 13.64
C LEU A 3 2.38 4.08 13.60
N LEU A 4 2.33 5.11 12.75
CA LEU A 4 3.39 6.11 12.69
C LEU A 4 3.48 6.94 13.98
N LEU A 5 2.34 7.21 14.63
CA LEU A 5 2.32 7.90 15.93
C LEU A 5 2.99 7.06 17.02
N TYR A 6 2.65 5.76 17.10
CA TYR A 6 3.33 4.87 18.06
C TYR A 6 4.83 4.76 17.79
N ALA A 7 5.24 4.64 16.52
CA ALA A 7 6.65 4.63 16.14
C ALA A 7 7.36 5.96 16.49
N GLY A 8 6.68 7.10 16.29
CA GLY A 8 7.16 8.41 16.68
C GLY A 8 7.36 8.52 18.20
N CYS A 9 6.41 8.03 19.00
CA CYS A 9 6.54 8.02 20.46
C CYS A 9 7.72 7.16 20.93
N LEU A 10 7.88 5.93 20.40
CA LEU A 10 9.01 5.07 20.74
C LEU A 10 10.35 5.68 20.31
N TYR A 11 10.38 6.36 19.16
CA TYR A 11 11.53 7.10 18.68
C TYR A 11 11.94 8.20 19.67
N LEU A 12 10.99 9.03 20.10
CA LEU A 12 11.23 10.12 21.06
C LEU A 12 11.71 9.60 22.42
N ILE A 13 11.11 8.51 22.91
CA ILE A 13 11.55 7.88 24.17
C ILE A 13 13.01 7.42 24.05
N GLY A 14 13.38 6.75 22.96
CA GLY A 14 14.76 6.30 22.78
C GLY A 14 15.77 7.45 22.67
N ILE A 15 15.41 8.55 21.99
CA ILE A 15 16.26 9.75 21.99
C ILE A 15 16.42 10.33 23.39
N ALA A 16 15.32 10.47 24.13
CA ALA A 16 15.36 11.00 25.50
C ALA A 16 16.28 10.17 26.40
N VAL A 17 16.18 8.83 26.32
CA VAL A 17 17.06 7.92 27.05
C VAL A 17 18.53 8.15 26.69
N VAL A 18 18.87 8.27 25.41
CA VAL A 18 20.25 8.51 24.97
C VAL A 18 20.77 9.88 25.43
N LEU A 19 19.94 10.91 25.40
CA LEU A 19 20.31 12.26 25.88
C LEU A 19 20.51 12.33 27.39
N ILE A 20 19.85 11.45 28.17
CA ILE A 20 20.03 11.34 29.62
C ILE A 20 21.29 10.54 29.94
N ILE A 21 21.50 9.40 29.27
CA ILE A 21 22.65 8.52 29.53
C ILE A 21 23.96 9.13 29.00
N GLN A 22 23.89 9.95 27.95
CA GLN A 22 25.04 10.58 27.29
C GLN A 22 26.21 9.60 27.07
N PRO A 23 26.01 8.50 26.33
CA PRO A 23 27.01 7.46 26.20
C PRO A 23 28.33 8.00 25.62
N SER A 24 29.46 7.61 26.23
CA SER A 24 30.82 8.04 25.86
C SER A 24 31.23 7.72 24.41
N LEU A 25 30.47 6.85 23.73
CA LEU A 25 30.63 6.56 22.30
C LEU A 25 30.35 7.78 21.42
N MET A 26 29.36 8.60 21.76
CA MET A 26 28.90 9.74 20.94
C MET A 26 28.93 11.09 21.68
N PHE A 27 29.10 11.08 23.02
CA PHE A 27 29.28 12.27 23.85
C PHE A 27 30.70 12.34 24.39
N ARG A 28 31.18 13.58 24.59
CA ARG A 28 32.40 13.88 25.35
C ARG A 28 32.06 14.03 26.83
N GLU A 29 33.05 13.99 27.70
CA GLU A 29 32.89 14.22 29.15
C GLU A 29 32.22 15.58 29.45
N ASN A 30 32.39 16.55 28.55
CA ASN A 30 31.82 17.89 28.66
C ASN A 30 30.36 17.96 28.16
N GLY A 31 29.74 16.84 27.76
CA GLY A 31 28.39 16.77 27.21
C GLY A 31 28.26 17.22 25.76
N THR A 32 29.34 17.65 25.11
CA THR A 32 29.34 18.00 23.68
C THR A 32 29.32 16.75 22.81
N TRP A 33 28.75 16.84 21.61
CA TRP A 33 28.72 15.72 20.68
C TRP A 33 30.10 15.46 20.07
N LYS A 34 30.43 14.18 19.86
CA LYS A 34 31.62 13.78 19.09
C LYS A 34 31.35 13.94 17.60
N GLU A 35 32.38 14.34 16.86
CA GLU A 35 32.31 14.49 15.41
C GLU A 35 32.49 13.13 14.73
N PHE A 36 32.01 13.00 13.51
CA PHE A 36 32.26 11.79 12.72
C PHE A 36 33.74 11.71 12.31
N GLY A 37 34.38 10.57 12.54
CA GLY A 37 35.74 10.34 12.04
C GLY A 37 36.19 8.89 12.22
N ILE A 38 36.88 8.38 11.20
CA ILE A 38 37.48 7.04 11.18
C ILE A 38 39.00 7.19 11.26
N GLY A 39 39.66 6.46 12.16
CA GLY A 39 41.13 6.50 12.29
C GLY A 39 41.70 7.80 12.88
N ARG A 40 40.87 8.58 13.58
CA ARG A 40 41.27 9.80 14.33
C ARG A 40 41.28 9.52 15.83
N ASP A 41 41.61 10.54 16.61
CA ASP A 41 41.64 10.46 18.07
C ASP A 41 40.26 10.03 18.65
N PRO A 42 40.17 8.90 19.39
CA PRO A 42 38.91 8.38 19.96
C PRO A 42 38.20 9.32 20.93
N PHE A 43 38.92 10.30 21.48
CA PHE A 43 38.34 11.29 22.40
C PHE A 43 37.45 12.31 21.69
N HIS A 44 37.78 12.68 20.46
CA HIS A 44 37.08 13.74 19.73
C HIS A 44 36.17 13.21 18.61
N HIS A 45 36.47 12.02 18.07
CA HIS A 45 35.79 11.45 16.92
C HIS A 45 35.12 10.11 17.26
N THR A 46 34.03 9.84 16.55
CA THR A 46 33.29 8.57 16.63
C THR A 46 32.92 8.08 15.24
N TRP A 47 32.83 6.77 15.09
CA TRP A 47 32.28 6.16 13.87
C TRP A 47 30.74 6.23 13.86
N MET A 48 30.10 6.39 15.04
CA MET A 48 28.65 6.50 15.18
C MET A 48 28.26 7.84 15.83
N PRO A 49 28.11 8.91 15.03
CA PRO A 49 27.66 10.21 15.54
C PRO A 49 26.16 10.18 15.87
N PHE A 50 25.72 11.16 16.67
CA PHE A 50 24.34 11.25 17.15
C PHE A 50 23.29 11.26 16.01
N TRP A 51 23.57 11.97 14.91
CA TRP A 51 22.64 12.00 13.76
C TRP A 51 22.49 10.64 13.09
N LEU A 52 23.58 9.85 12.99
CA LEU A 52 23.54 8.52 12.40
C LEU A 52 22.70 7.58 13.28
N PHE A 53 22.92 7.67 14.60
CA PHE A 53 22.08 6.98 15.56
C PHE A 53 20.60 7.34 15.40
N CYS A 54 20.27 8.63 15.24
CA CYS A 54 18.88 9.08 15.06
C CYS A 54 18.20 8.44 13.83
N ILE A 55 18.91 8.36 12.69
CA ILE A 55 18.36 7.76 11.47
C ILE A 55 18.14 6.25 11.67
N VAL A 56 19.15 5.54 12.20
CA VAL A 56 19.05 4.10 12.45
C VAL A 56 17.95 3.81 13.46
N TRP A 57 17.86 4.59 14.52
CA TRP A 57 16.83 4.44 15.56
C TRP A 57 15.42 4.73 15.04
N ALA A 58 15.25 5.70 14.14
CA ALA A 58 13.96 5.96 13.50
C ALA A 58 13.48 4.75 12.68
N LEU A 59 14.38 4.15 11.89
CA LEU A 59 14.08 2.94 11.12
C LEU A 59 13.76 1.75 12.03
N LEU A 60 14.58 1.53 13.08
CA LEU A 60 14.36 0.45 14.05
C LEU A 60 13.04 0.63 14.79
N SER A 61 12.70 1.85 15.22
CA SER A 61 11.44 2.14 15.90
C SER A 61 10.23 1.76 15.04
N TYR A 62 10.27 2.12 13.75
CA TYR A 62 9.23 1.75 12.81
C TYR A 62 9.14 0.23 12.61
N MET A 63 10.28 -0.44 12.46
CA MET A 63 10.34 -1.90 12.33
C MET A 63 9.81 -2.63 13.57
N ILE A 64 10.15 -2.15 14.76
CA ILE A 64 9.63 -2.69 16.03
C ILE A 64 8.11 -2.53 16.09
N MET A 65 7.58 -1.36 15.72
CA MET A 65 6.14 -1.15 15.71
C MET A 65 5.42 -1.98 14.65
N LEU A 66 6.06 -2.23 13.50
CA LEU A 66 5.52 -3.12 12.48
C LEU A 66 5.43 -4.56 13.00
N LEU A 67 6.45 -5.03 13.71
CA LEU A 67 6.46 -6.35 14.33
C LEU A 67 5.37 -6.47 15.41
N LEU A 68 5.25 -5.47 16.29
CA LEU A 68 4.21 -5.43 17.32
C LEU A 68 2.80 -5.35 16.73
N ALA A 69 2.62 -4.64 15.62
CA ALA A 69 1.36 -4.59 14.89
C ALA A 69 1.00 -5.96 14.29
N SER A 70 1.98 -6.66 13.70
CA SER A 70 1.81 -8.02 13.17
C SER A 70 1.39 -9.02 14.25
N MET A 71 1.96 -8.89 15.45
CA MET A 71 1.58 -9.70 16.61
C MET A 71 0.21 -9.31 17.22
N ASN A 72 -0.55 -8.40 16.60
CA ASN A 72 -1.80 -7.83 17.12
C ASN A 72 -1.69 -7.23 18.53
N ALA A 73 -0.48 -6.86 18.95
CA ALA A 73 -0.21 -6.34 20.29
C ALA A 73 -0.62 -4.87 20.46
N LEU A 74 -0.91 -4.16 19.36
CA LEU A 74 -1.24 -2.73 19.38
C LEU A 74 -2.75 -2.51 19.25
N PRO A 75 -3.40 -1.86 20.24
CA PRO A 75 -4.83 -1.60 20.20
C PRO A 75 -5.17 -0.61 19.08
N GLY A 76 -6.16 -0.98 18.26
CA GLY A 76 -6.70 -0.13 17.20
C GLY A 76 -5.92 -0.13 15.88
N ILE A 77 -4.96 -1.03 15.71
CA ILE A 77 -4.33 -1.35 14.43
C ILE A 77 -4.75 -2.76 14.05
N ARG A 78 -5.56 -2.88 12.99
CA ARG A 78 -5.85 -4.18 12.36
C ARG A 78 -5.01 -4.25 11.10
N THR A 79 -3.98 -5.08 11.11
CA THR A 79 -3.36 -5.51 9.86
C THR A 79 -4.40 -6.38 9.18
N ILE A 80 -5.01 -5.86 8.12
CA ILE A 80 -5.76 -6.69 7.20
C ILE A 80 -4.69 -7.64 6.65
N GLU A 81 -4.67 -8.89 7.11
CA GLU A 81 -4.09 -9.98 6.35
C GLU A 81 -4.83 -9.93 5.02
N SER A 82 -4.26 -9.25 4.03
CA SER A 82 -4.59 -9.54 2.66
C SER A 82 -4.21 -11.00 2.49
N PRO A 83 -5.16 -11.93 2.26
CA PRO A 83 -4.76 -13.25 1.80
C PRO A 83 -3.86 -13.01 0.59
N ILE A 84 -2.71 -13.69 0.55
CA ILE A 84 -1.85 -13.73 -0.64
C ILE A 84 -2.69 -14.43 -1.71
N THR A 85 -3.55 -13.67 -2.39
CA THR A 85 -4.31 -14.06 -3.57
C THR A 85 -3.77 -13.29 -4.79
N ASP A 86 -2.49 -12.92 -4.76
CA ASP A 86 -1.81 -12.25 -5.88
C ASP A 86 -1.32 -13.26 -6.93
N ASN A 87 -2.17 -14.23 -7.28
CA ASN A 87 -2.04 -15.00 -8.53
C ASN A 87 -3.39 -15.18 -9.24
N GLU A 88 -4.54 -14.96 -8.59
CA GLU A 88 -5.86 -15.01 -9.26
C GLU A 88 -6.32 -13.65 -9.79
N GLU A 89 -5.91 -12.52 -9.20
CA GLU A 89 -6.31 -11.20 -9.71
C GLU A 89 -5.60 -10.79 -11.00
N ILE A 90 -4.36 -11.25 -11.24
CA ILE A 90 -3.65 -10.98 -12.50
C ILE A 90 -4.35 -11.68 -13.68
N MET A 91 -4.94 -12.87 -13.45
CA MET A 91 -5.69 -13.59 -14.48
C MET A 91 -7.09 -12.98 -14.72
N ASN A 92 -7.67 -12.30 -13.74
CA ASN A 92 -8.94 -11.59 -13.87
C ASN A 92 -8.79 -10.14 -14.41
N SER A 93 -7.56 -9.63 -14.48
CA SER A 93 -7.27 -8.30 -15.05
C SER A 93 -7.30 -8.24 -16.58
N MET A 94 -7.51 -9.37 -17.27
CA MET A 94 -7.83 -9.42 -18.71
C MET A 94 -9.33 -9.21 -19.03
N SER A 95 -10.13 -8.66 -18.11
CA SER A 95 -11.52 -8.28 -18.39
C SER A 95 -11.64 -6.82 -18.88
N PRO A 96 -12.32 -6.55 -20.00
CA PRO A 96 -12.34 -5.23 -20.59
C PRO A 96 -13.31 -4.29 -19.87
N ARG A 97 -12.76 -3.14 -19.44
CA ARG A 97 -13.39 -1.81 -19.39
C ARG A 97 -14.71 -1.72 -18.59
N GLN A 98 -14.60 -1.15 -17.39
CA GLN A 98 -15.72 -0.72 -16.53
C GLN A 98 -16.86 -0.10 -17.36
N ARG A 99 -17.98 -0.84 -17.48
CA ARG A 99 -19.23 -0.33 -18.02
C ARG A 99 -19.91 0.52 -16.95
N ARG A 100 -20.09 1.80 -17.29
CA ARG A 100 -21.01 2.72 -16.61
C ARG A 100 -22.38 2.02 -16.50
N LYS A 101 -22.87 1.80 -15.28
CA LYS A 101 -24.18 1.19 -15.02
C LYS A 101 -25.26 2.18 -15.45
N VAL A 102 -25.86 1.95 -16.62
CA VAL A 102 -27.09 2.62 -17.04
C VAL A 102 -28.24 1.86 -16.37
N THR A 103 -28.91 2.53 -15.44
CA THR A 103 -30.08 1.99 -14.73
C THR A 103 -31.29 2.07 -15.67
N GLY A 104 -31.43 1.09 -16.55
CA GLY A 104 -32.67 0.85 -17.29
C GLY A 104 -33.59 -0.04 -16.45
N SER A 105 -34.68 0.54 -15.96
CA SER A 105 -35.74 -0.17 -15.24
C SER A 105 -36.60 -0.99 -16.21
N GLY A 106 -36.08 -2.12 -16.65
CA GLY A 106 -36.82 -3.12 -17.41
C GLY A 106 -36.25 -4.49 -17.10
N GLU A 107 -37.09 -5.44 -16.71
CA GLU A 107 -36.70 -6.83 -16.49
C GLU A 107 -36.05 -7.38 -17.76
N LEU A 108 -34.73 -7.58 -17.72
CA LEU A 108 -34.01 -8.19 -18.83
C LEU A 108 -34.34 -9.69 -18.84
N ARG A 109 -34.91 -10.17 -19.94
CA ARG A 109 -35.22 -11.59 -20.12
C ARG A 109 -33.91 -12.40 -20.21
N PRO A 110 -33.89 -13.64 -19.70
CA PRO A 110 -32.70 -14.47 -19.73
C PRO A 110 -32.29 -14.76 -21.19
N GLY A 111 -31.02 -14.50 -21.50
CA GLY A 111 -30.44 -14.71 -22.82
C GLY A 111 -29.07 -14.06 -22.96
N TYR A 112 -28.34 -14.40 -24.03
CA TYR A 112 -26.97 -13.94 -24.24
C TYR A 112 -26.85 -13.23 -25.59
N TYR A 113 -26.20 -12.07 -25.58
CA TYR A 113 -25.79 -11.38 -26.80
C TYR A 113 -24.39 -11.83 -27.20
N ILE A 114 -24.25 -12.41 -28.39
CA ILE A 114 -22.96 -12.80 -28.98
C ILE A 114 -22.60 -11.80 -30.07
N LEU A 115 -21.34 -11.35 -30.08
CA LEU A 115 -20.82 -10.51 -31.15
C LEU A 115 -20.62 -11.37 -32.41
N ASP A 116 -21.26 -10.96 -33.50
CA ASP A 116 -21.00 -11.56 -34.81
C ASP A 116 -19.72 -10.96 -35.38
N MET A 117 -18.62 -11.71 -35.29
CA MET A 117 -17.30 -11.25 -35.75
C MET A 117 -17.26 -11.10 -37.28
N GLU A 118 -18.03 -11.88 -38.03
CA GLU A 118 -18.00 -11.86 -39.49
C GLU A 118 -18.70 -10.62 -40.05
N GLU A 119 -19.89 -10.30 -39.54
CA GLU A 119 -20.61 -9.09 -39.95
C GLU A 119 -19.97 -7.82 -39.41
N THR A 120 -19.43 -7.87 -38.18
CA THR A 120 -18.71 -6.74 -37.57
C THR A 120 -17.46 -6.39 -38.37
N GLY A 121 -16.69 -7.37 -38.82
CA GLY A 121 -15.49 -7.15 -39.64
C GLY A 121 -15.79 -6.52 -41.01
N LYS A 122 -16.94 -6.84 -41.61
CA LYS A 122 -17.33 -6.34 -42.93
C LYS A 122 -17.89 -4.93 -42.91
N LYS A 123 -18.69 -4.58 -41.90
CA LYS A 123 -19.39 -3.28 -41.82
C LYS A 123 -18.71 -2.27 -40.92
N GLY A 124 -17.70 -2.68 -40.14
CA GLY A 124 -17.00 -1.83 -39.18
C GLY A 124 -17.86 -1.37 -37.99
N VAL A 125 -19.12 -1.83 -37.92
CA VAL A 125 -20.05 -1.54 -36.83
C VAL A 125 -20.31 -2.84 -36.07
N PRO A 126 -20.14 -2.86 -34.73
CA PRO A 126 -20.35 -4.07 -33.95
C PRO A 126 -21.80 -4.51 -34.01
N LYS A 127 -22.02 -5.72 -34.56
CA LYS A 127 -23.33 -6.34 -34.66
C LYS A 127 -23.44 -7.48 -33.66
N TYR A 128 -24.48 -7.45 -32.84
CA TYR A 128 -24.75 -8.47 -31.83
C TYR A 128 -25.97 -9.28 -32.22
N VAL A 129 -25.88 -10.60 -32.02
CA VAL A 129 -26.97 -11.56 -32.20
C VAL A 129 -27.43 -12.01 -30.82
N PHE A 130 -28.74 -11.93 -30.56
CA PHE A 130 -29.32 -12.41 -29.31
C PHE A 130 -29.69 -13.88 -29.41
N LEU A 131 -29.26 -14.67 -28.43
CA LEU A 131 -29.64 -16.06 -28.25
C LEU A 131 -30.46 -16.19 -26.97
N GLY A 132 -31.74 -16.52 -27.12
CA GLY A 132 -32.69 -16.76 -26.05
C GLY A 132 -33.96 -17.41 -26.59
N GLU A 133 -34.83 -17.87 -25.69
CA GLU A 133 -36.06 -18.56 -26.06
C GLU A 133 -37.06 -17.64 -26.77
N GLU A 134 -37.01 -16.34 -26.48
CA GLU A 134 -37.90 -15.33 -27.06
C GLU A 134 -37.12 -14.11 -27.57
N ALA A 135 -37.64 -13.44 -28.60
CA ALA A 135 -37.02 -12.25 -29.15
C ALA A 135 -36.87 -11.15 -28.08
N PRO A 136 -35.71 -10.45 -28.01
CA PRO A 136 -35.48 -9.43 -27.02
C PRO A 136 -36.36 -8.21 -27.31
N ASN A 137 -36.75 -7.49 -26.26
CA ASN A 137 -37.55 -6.28 -26.42
C ASN A 137 -36.67 -5.15 -26.99
N LEU A 138 -36.84 -4.85 -28.27
CA LEU A 138 -36.03 -3.86 -28.99
C LEU A 138 -36.51 -2.44 -28.63
N ILE A 139 -35.74 -1.74 -27.78
CA ILE A 139 -35.96 -0.32 -27.53
C ILE A 139 -35.30 0.46 -28.66
N TYR A 140 -36.11 0.92 -29.63
CA TYR A 140 -35.63 1.82 -30.67
C TYR A 140 -35.45 3.23 -30.11
N ASN A 141 -34.21 3.66 -29.93
CA ASN A 141 -33.93 5.06 -29.65
C ASN A 141 -34.02 5.81 -30.98
N ARG A 142 -35.13 6.52 -31.22
CA ARG A 142 -35.23 7.44 -32.38
C ARG A 142 -34.27 8.60 -32.11
N GLY A 143 -33.19 8.66 -32.88
CA GLY A 143 -32.28 9.81 -32.91
C GLY A 143 -32.96 11.04 -33.50
#